data_AF-A0A7J8SMS6-F1
#
_entry.id   AF-A0A7J8SMS6-F1
#
_cell.length_a   1.000
_cell.length_b   1.000
_cell.length_c   1.000
_cell.angle_alpha   90.00
_cell.angle_beta   90.00
_cell.angle_gamma   90.00
#
_symmetry.space_group_name_H-M   'P 1'
#
loop_
_entity.id
_entity.type
_entity.pdbx_description
1 polymer ?
#
loop_
_entity_poly.entity_id
_entity_poly.type
_entity_poly.pdbx_seq_one_letter_code
_entity_poly.pdbx_strand_id
1 'polypeptide(L)' 'MSIASFYNPESDAVIYPAPTLVDKEAEEPILYPKFMFEDYMKVYPALKFEDNEPRF' A
#
# COMPACT_ATOMS: atom_id res chain seq x y z
N MET A 1 -15.51 23.09 -10.33
CA MET A 1 -15.17 21.94 -11.21
C MET A 1 -13.85 21.38 -10.72
N SER A 2 -13.75 20.06 -10.50
CA SER A 2 -12.50 19.39 -10.11
C SER A 2 -12.18 18.29 -11.13
N ILE A 3 -10.93 18.22 -11.56
CA ILE A 3 -10.41 17.20 -12.47
C ILE A 3 -9.19 16.58 -11.78
N ALA A 4 -9.24 15.28 -11.51
CA ALA A 4 -8.18 14.54 -10.83
C ALA A 4 -7.73 13.35 -11.68
N SER A 5 -6.42 13.27 -11.92
CA SER A 5 -5.77 12.15 -12.61
C SER A 5 -4.92 11.37 -11.60
N PHE A 6 -4.90 10.05 -11.71
CA PHE A 6 -4.19 9.16 -10.80
C PHE A 6 -3.19 8.31 -11.59
N TYR A 7 -1.92 8.38 -11.21
CA TYR A 7 -0.85 7.54 -11.77
C TYR A 7 -0.53 6.44 -10.76
N ASN A 8 -1.05 5.24 -11.02
CA ASN A 8 -0.95 4.10 -10.13
C ASN A 8 0.07 3.08 -10.67
N PRO A 9 0.55 2.15 -9.83
CA PRO A 9 1.32 1.00 -10.29
C PRO A 9 0.57 0.14 -11.30
N GLU A 10 1.31 -0.70 -12.03
CA GLU A 10 0.74 -1.76 -12.86
C GLU A 10 0.00 -2.79 -11.99
N SER A 11 -1.02 -3.47 -12.54
CA SER A 11 -1.83 -4.43 -11.78
C SER A 11 -0.99 -5.54 -11.12
N ASP A 12 -0.01 -6.07 -11.84
CA ASP A 12 0.86 -7.14 -11.36
C ASP A 12 2.11 -6.64 -10.61
N ALA A 13 2.22 -5.32 -10.38
CA ALA A 13 3.33 -4.74 -9.64
C ALA A 13 3.36 -5.23 -8.19
N VAL A 14 4.54 -5.64 -7.71
CA VAL A 14 4.75 -6.07 -6.33
C VAL A 14 5.19 -4.87 -5.49
N ILE A 15 4.37 -4.53 -4.49
CA ILE A 15 4.54 -3.39 -3.60
C ILE A 15 5.10 -3.86 -2.26
N TYR A 16 6.16 -3.21 -1.79
CA TYR A 16 6.79 -3.46 -0.49
C TYR A 16 7.70 -2.28 -0.10
N PRO A 17 8.07 -2.13 1.18
CA PRO A 17 9.02 -1.10 1.60
C PRO A 17 10.36 -1.19 0.88
N ALA A 18 10.86 -0.04 0.44
CA ALA A 18 12.20 0.03 -0.14
C ALA A 18 13.24 -0.44 0.90
N PRO A 19 14.11 -1.42 0.60
CA PRO A 19 15.01 -2.01 1.59
C PRO A 19 15.97 -1.02 2.26
N THR A 20 16.29 0.08 1.58
CA THR A 20 17.16 1.16 2.09
C THR A 20 16.45 2.08 3.09
N LEU A 21 15.12 2.02 3.17
CA LEU A 21 14.29 2.83 4.06
C LEU A 21 13.73 2.04 5.25
N VAL A 22 13.96 0.72 5.29
CA VAL A 22 13.57 -0.12 6.42
C VAL A 22 14.67 -0.03 7.47
N ASP A 23 14.36 0.64 8.59
CA ASP A 23 15.23 0.64 9.75
C ASP A 23 15.20 -0.75 10.41
N LYS A 24 16.32 -1.46 10.27
CA LYS A 24 16.48 -2.83 10.81
C LYS A 24 16.91 -2.81 12.28
N GLU A 25 17.26 -1.64 12.81
CA GLU A 25 17.79 -1.45 14.15
C GLU A 25 16.72 -0.91 15.12
N ALA A 26 15.52 -0.58 14.62
CA ALA A 26 14.39 -0.19 15.43
C ALA A 26 13.93 -1.35 16.36
N GLU A 27 13.66 -1.03 17.63
CA GLU A 27 13.15 -2.01 18.62
C GLU A 27 11.83 -2.66 18.18
N GLU A 28 10.99 -1.91 17.44
CA GLU A 28 9.81 -2.44 16.75
C GLU A 28 9.78 -1.94 15.30
N PRO A 29 10.26 -2.75 14.33
CA PRO A 29 10.18 -2.37 12.93
C PRO A 29 8.72 -2.40 12.47
N ILE A 30 8.20 -1.25 12.04
CA ILE A 30 6.89 -1.17 11.37
C ILE A 30 7.04 -1.85 10.00
N LEU A 31 6.61 -3.11 9.93
CA LEU A 31 6.67 -3.92 8.72
C LEU A 31 5.37 -3.77 7.93
N TYR A 32 5.40 -2.93 6.90
CA TYR A 32 4.36 -2.95 5.88
C TYR A 32 4.42 -4.26 5.08
N PRO A 33 3.28 -4.77 4.62
CA PRO A 33 3.21 -6.03 3.87
C PRO A 33 3.91 -5.94 2.51
N LYS A 34 4.18 -7.12 1.95
CA LYS A 34 4.52 -7.30 0.53
C LYS A 34 3.32 -7.90 -0.18
N PHE A 35 2.79 -7.22 -1.19
CA PHE A 35 1.58 -7.63 -1.90
C PHE A 35 1.61 -7.21 -3.38
N MET A 36 0.70 -7.77 -4.20
CA MET A 36 0.48 -7.30 -5.58
C MET A 36 -0.54 -6.17 -5.59
N PHE A 37 -0.31 -5.12 -6.39
CA PHE A 37 -1.17 -3.94 -6.41
C PHE A 37 -2.64 -4.26 -6.73
N GLU A 38 -2.89 -5.21 -7.64
CA GLU A 38 -4.26 -5.65 -7.95
C GLU A 38 -5.00 -6.19 -6.72
N ASP A 39 -4.32 -6.93 -5.85
CA ASP A 39 -4.94 -7.51 -4.65
C ASP A 39 -5.34 -6.43 -3.64
N TYR A 40 -4.52 -5.39 -3.50
CA TYR A 40 -4.89 -4.21 -2.73
C TYR A 40 -6.13 -3.51 -3.32
N MET A 41 -6.18 -3.38 -4.64
CA MET A 41 -7.30 -2.74 -5.34
C MET A 41 -8.59 -3.56 -5.31
N LYS A 42 -8.56 -4.85 -4.98
CA LYS A 42 -9.77 -5.66 -4.70
C LYS A 42 -10.37 -5.34 -3.34
N VAL A 43 -9.55 -5.02 -2.34
CA VAL A 43 -9.98 -4.70 -0.97
C VAL A 43 -10.32 -3.22 -0.82
N TYR A 44 -9.54 -2.34 -1.45
CA TYR A 44 -9.66 -0.88 -1.31
C TYR A 44 -11.07 -0.32 -1.52
N PRO A 45 -11.85 -0.70 -2.56
CA PRO A 45 -13.19 -0.14 -2.78
C PRO A 45 -14.16 -0.42 -1.64
N ALA A 46 -14.05 -1.59 -0.99
CA ALA A 46 -14.92 -1.99 0.11
C ALA A 46 -14.60 -1.25 1.41
N LEU A 47 -13.33 -0.90 1.62
CA LEU A 47 -12.84 -0.24 2.84
C LEU A 47 -12.38 1.20 2.59
N LYS A 48 -12.81 1.83 1.48
CA LYS A 48 -12.31 3.13 1.02
C LYS A 48 -12.51 4.27 2.03
N PHE A 49 -13.61 4.19 2.77
CA PHE A 49 -14.02 5.22 3.73
C PHE A 49 -13.87 4.74 5.19
N GLU A 50 -13.30 3.55 5.38
CA GLU A 50 -12.94 2.98 6.68
C GLU A 50 -11.48 3.31 7.02
N ASP A 51 -11.07 2.95 8.23
CA ASP A 51 -9.69 3.08 8.69
C ASP A 51 -8.70 2.38 7.74
N ASN A 52 -7.47 2.90 7.70
CA ASN A 52 -6.48 2.49 6.72
C ASN A 52 -5.75 1.21 7.11
N GLU A 53 -5.50 1.01 8.41
CA GLU A 53 -4.74 -0.13 8.93
C GLU A 53 -5.30 -1.49 8.49
N PRO A 54 -6.62 -1.74 8.45
CA PRO A 54 -7.18 -3.00 7.95
C PRO A 54 -6.87 -3.36 6.49
N ARG A 55 -6.35 -2.41 5.70
CA ARG A 55 -5.97 -2.65 4.29
C ARG A 55 -4.49 -3.03 4.11
N PHE A 56 -3.70 -3.01 5.19
CA PHE A 56 -2.26 -3.30 5.19
C PHE A 56 -1.93 -4.47 6.12
#